data_AF-A0A1B6M3T1-F1
#
_entry.id   AF-A0A1B6M3T1-F1
#
_cell.length_a   1.000
_cell.length_b   1.000
_cell.length_c   1.000
_cell.angle_alpha   90.00
_cell.angle_beta   90.00
_cell.angle_gamma   90.00
#
_symmetry.space_group_name_H-M   'P 1'
#
loop_
_entity.id
_entity.type
_entity.pdbx_description
1 polymer ?
#
loop_
_entity_poly.entity_id
_entity_poly.type
_entity_poly.pdbx_seq_one_letter_code
_entity_poly.pdbx_strand_id
1 'polypeptide(L)'
;PVSHRFLSSQLNWVTTSRNQSNPTPSEKVSNRKNNSPILLLVDEILKLKDARATSLVVENKLRSLVFLYSNLTKEEKDEFLKTIATDYSVNHGVVANISKQLVEMDPSTSGGTLLKTEEKLRELLKPQYAWIFTHLSRIDG
;
A
#
# COMPACT_ATOMS: atom_id res chain seq x y z
N PRO A 1 -47.78 14.60 25.62
CA PRO A 1 -47.58 14.75 24.15
C PRO A 1 -46.42 15.71 23.88
N VAL A 2 -45.28 15.36 23.29
CA VAL A 2 -44.82 14.16 22.59
C VAL A 2 -43.33 14.04 22.90
N SER A 3 -42.92 12.84 23.28
CA SER A 3 -41.54 12.44 23.52
C SER A 3 -40.94 11.99 22.19
N HIS A 4 -39.85 12.58 21.74
CA HIS A 4 -38.98 11.98 20.71
C HIS A 4 -37.56 11.92 21.26
N ARG A 5 -37.29 10.87 22.05
CA ARG A 5 -35.94 10.40 22.32
C ARG A 5 -35.43 9.71 21.06
N PHE A 6 -34.46 10.31 20.39
CA PHE A 6 -33.64 9.60 19.42
C PHE A 6 -32.75 8.62 20.18
N LEU A 7 -32.96 7.33 19.91
CA LEU A 7 -32.09 6.23 20.32
C LEU A 7 -30.82 6.28 19.46
N SER A 8 -29.74 6.84 19.98
CA SER A 8 -28.39 6.53 19.50
C SER A 8 -27.88 5.34 20.29
N SER A 9 -27.89 4.18 19.62
CA SER A 9 -27.23 2.95 20.06
C SER A 9 -25.75 3.22 20.30
N GLN A 10 -25.32 3.07 21.54
CA GLN A 10 -23.94 3.08 22.00
C GLN A 10 -23.16 1.95 21.30
N LEU A 11 -22.29 2.30 20.36
CA LEU A 11 -21.20 1.41 19.96
C LEU A 11 -20.13 1.46 21.05
N ASN A 12 -20.18 0.50 21.96
CA ASN A 12 -19.13 0.28 22.95
C ASN A 12 -17.91 -0.32 22.23
N TRP A 13 -16.95 0.52 21.88
CA TRP A 13 -15.60 0.06 21.57
C TRP A 13 -14.97 -0.40 22.90
N VAL A 14 -14.52 -1.66 22.93
CA VAL A 14 -13.82 -2.24 24.06
C VAL A 14 -12.53 -1.45 24.29
N THR A 15 -12.45 -0.75 25.42
CA THR A 15 -11.24 -0.10 25.94
C THR A 15 -10.29 -1.15 26.50
N THR A 16 -9.52 -1.83 25.64
CA THR A 16 -8.34 -2.57 26.11
C THR A 16 -7.28 -1.56 26.56
N SER A 17 -7.20 -1.33 27.88
CA SER A 17 -6.04 -0.67 28.50
C SER A 17 -4.83 -1.60 28.35
N ARG A 18 -3.96 -1.30 27.38
CA ARG A 18 -2.62 -1.89 27.30
C ARG A 18 -1.61 -0.83 27.74
N ASN A 19 -1.02 -1.09 28.90
CA ASN A 19 0.04 -0.29 29.50
C ASN A 19 1.11 0.12 28.48
N GLN A 20 1.44 1.40 28.50
CA GLN A 20 2.57 2.01 27.81
C GLN A 20 3.87 1.40 28.32
N SER A 21 4.56 0.68 27.43
CA SER A 21 6.01 0.71 27.38
C SER A 21 6.37 1.34 26.03
N ASN A 22 6.90 2.56 26.06
CA ASN A 22 7.45 3.24 24.89
C ASN A 22 8.37 2.30 24.11
N PRO A 23 8.18 2.14 22.79
CA PRO A 23 9.30 1.97 21.89
C PRO A 23 9.71 3.35 21.37
N THR A 24 10.99 3.65 21.54
CA THR A 24 11.77 4.56 20.72
C THR A 24 11.40 4.49 19.22
N PRO A 25 11.70 5.52 18.41
CA PRO A 25 11.48 5.49 16.96
C PRO A 25 12.45 4.49 16.30
N SER A 26 12.24 3.19 16.51
CA SER A 26 12.88 2.15 15.74
C SER A 26 12.20 2.13 14.38
N GLU A 27 12.86 2.77 13.41
CA GLU A 27 13.28 2.11 12.18
C GLU A 27 12.76 0.67 12.07
N LYS A 28 11.54 0.50 11.55
CA LYS A 28 11.24 -0.72 10.80
C LYS A 28 11.81 -0.54 9.41
N VAL A 29 13.14 -0.49 9.36
CA VAL A 29 13.88 -0.93 8.20
C VAL A 29 13.42 -2.37 7.99
N SER A 30 12.64 -2.60 6.94
CA SER A 30 12.41 -3.95 6.44
C SER A 30 13.76 -4.45 5.92
N ASN A 31 14.62 -4.91 6.85
CA ASN A 31 15.90 -5.53 6.54
C ASN A 31 15.68 -7.04 6.34
N ARG A 32 14.75 -7.37 5.45
CA ARG A 32 14.84 -8.60 4.67
C ARG A 32 15.11 -8.20 3.24
N LYS A 33 16.29 -7.61 3.01
CA LYS A 33 16.92 -7.67 1.69
C LYS A 33 17.33 -9.13 1.48
N ASN A 34 16.35 -9.97 1.19
CA ASN A 34 16.60 -11.21 0.49
C ASN A 34 17.20 -10.73 -0.84
N ASN A 35 18.47 -11.03 -1.11
CA ASN A 35 19.18 -10.67 -2.34
C ASN A 35 18.62 -11.44 -3.56
N SER A 36 17.30 -11.60 -3.61
CA SER A 36 16.60 -12.31 -4.66
C SER A 36 16.56 -11.39 -5.89
N PRO A 37 17.16 -11.79 -7.03
CA PRO A 37 17.23 -10.95 -8.22
C PRO A 37 15.85 -10.49 -8.71
N ILE A 38 14.81 -11.32 -8.51
CA ILE A 38 13.44 -10.98 -8.91
C ILE A 38 12.85 -9.86 -8.04
N LEU A 39 13.16 -9.80 -6.74
CA LEU A 39 12.68 -8.74 -5.83
C LEU A 39 13.39 -7.41 -6.10
N LEU A 40 14.70 -7.45 -6.40
CA LEU A 40 15.44 -6.26 -6.83
C LEU A 40 14.86 -5.68 -8.13
N LEU A 41 14.46 -6.54 -9.06
CA LEU A 41 13.81 -6.10 -10.29
C LEU A 41 12.43 -5.48 -10.03
N VAL A 42 11.67 -6.00 -9.06
CA VAL A 42 10.39 -5.39 -8.64
C VAL A 42 10.61 -3.98 -8.09
N ASP A 43 11.62 -3.78 -7.24
CA ASP A 43 11.96 -2.44 -6.73
C ASP A 43 12.35 -1.48 -7.87
N GLU A 44 13.12 -1.94 -8.86
CA GLU A 44 13.45 -1.15 -10.03
C GLU A 44 12.21 -0.75 -10.83
N ILE A 45 11.30 -1.70 -11.06
CA ILE A 45 10.06 -1.48 -11.80
C ILE A 45 9.17 -0.47 -11.08
N LEU A 46 9.04 -0.56 -9.74
CA LEU A 46 8.24 0.38 -8.98
C LEU A 46 8.80 1.80 -8.97
N LYS A 47 10.13 1.97 -9.04
CA LYS A 47 10.75 3.29 -9.22
C LYS A 47 10.39 3.95 -10.55
N LEU A 48 10.06 3.15 -11.58
CA LEU A 48 9.63 3.68 -12.88
C LEU A 48 8.23 4.30 -12.84
N LYS A 49 7.39 3.93 -11.86
CA LYS A 49 6.04 4.51 -11.71
C LYS A 49 6.09 6.02 -11.49
N ASP A 50 7.05 6.48 -10.68
CA ASP A 50 7.19 7.89 -10.33
C ASP A 50 8.21 8.61 -11.22
N ALA A 51 9.03 7.86 -11.96
CA ALA A 51 9.87 8.40 -13.03
C ALA A 51 9.03 8.64 -14.29
N ARG A 52 9.40 9.64 -15.11
CA ARG A 52 8.82 9.82 -16.46
C ARG A 52 9.37 8.78 -17.44
N ALA A 53 9.34 7.51 -17.08
CA ALA A 53 9.81 6.41 -17.88
C ALA A 53 8.90 6.20 -19.10
N THR A 54 9.48 5.81 -20.23
CA THR A 54 8.71 5.48 -21.43
C THR A 54 8.08 4.09 -21.31
N SER A 55 6.97 3.85 -22.00
CA SER A 55 6.28 2.53 -22.02
C SER A 55 7.26 1.41 -22.34
N LEU A 56 8.13 1.61 -23.34
CA LEU A 56 9.12 0.62 -23.77
C LEU A 56 10.09 0.21 -22.64
N VAL A 57 10.54 1.16 -21.82
CA VAL A 57 11.44 0.87 -20.69
C VAL A 57 10.73 0.02 -19.63
N VAL A 58 9.47 0.36 -19.33
CA VAL A 58 8.64 -0.39 -18.38
C VAL A 58 8.41 -1.81 -18.90
N GLU A 59 8.00 -1.96 -20.16
CA GLU A 59 7.73 -3.26 -20.77
C GLU A 59 8.98 -4.17 -20.80
N ASN A 60 10.16 -3.63 -21.13
CA ASN A 60 11.40 -4.42 -21.14
C ASN A 60 11.74 -4.98 -19.75
N LYS A 61 11.51 -4.18 -18.70
CA LYS A 61 11.69 -4.64 -17.31
C LYS A 61 10.63 -5.68 -16.91
N LEU A 62 9.38 -5.51 -17.34
CA LEU A 62 8.32 -6.49 -17.10
C LEU A 62 8.59 -7.82 -17.82
N ARG A 63 9.09 -7.81 -19.07
CA ARG A 63 9.51 -9.04 -19.76
C ARG A 63 10.64 -9.75 -19.02
N SER A 64 11.58 -8.98 -18.46
CA SER A 64 12.65 -9.54 -17.60
C SER A 64 12.07 -10.16 -16.33
N LEU A 65 11.03 -9.55 -15.74
CA LEU A 65 10.35 -10.08 -14.57
C LEU A 65 9.65 -11.41 -14.88
N VAL A 66 8.92 -11.49 -16.01
CA VAL A 66 8.28 -12.74 -16.47
C VAL A 66 9.32 -13.83 -16.72
N PHE A 67 10.43 -13.48 -17.36
CA PHE A 67 11.52 -14.42 -17.63
C PHE A 67 12.10 -14.97 -16.32
N LEU A 68 12.43 -14.11 -15.36
CA LEU A 68 12.93 -14.55 -14.06
C LEU A 68 11.90 -15.43 -13.34
N TYR A 69 10.64 -14.98 -13.27
CA TYR A 69 9.56 -15.74 -12.62
C TYR A 69 9.36 -17.12 -13.24
N SER A 70 9.43 -17.23 -14.58
CA SER A 70 9.25 -18.52 -15.28
C SER A 70 10.31 -19.54 -14.88
N ASN A 71 11.54 -19.09 -14.63
CA ASN A 71 12.68 -19.93 -14.24
C ASN A 71 12.73 -20.29 -12.75
N LEU A 72 11.84 -19.72 -11.91
CA LEU A 72 11.76 -20.07 -10.49
C LEU A 72 11.16 -21.46 -10.28
N THR A 73 11.64 -22.14 -9.25
CA THR A 73 11.02 -23.34 -8.68
C THR A 73 9.64 -23.03 -8.09
N LYS A 74 8.86 -24.06 -7.78
CA LYS A 74 7.51 -23.87 -7.21
C LYS A 74 7.57 -23.18 -5.86
N GLU A 75 8.55 -23.53 -5.04
CA GLU A 75 8.78 -23.00 -3.70
C GLU A 75 9.18 -21.52 -3.77
N GLU A 76 10.09 -21.16 -4.68
CA GLU A 76 10.49 -19.77 -4.91
C GLU A 76 9.34 -18.91 -5.46
N LYS A 77 8.48 -19.49 -6.32
CA LYS A 77 7.27 -18.79 -6.81
C LYS A 77 6.31 -18.50 -5.67
N ASP A 78 6.07 -19.47 -4.79
CA ASP A 78 5.21 -19.29 -3.62
C ASP A 78 5.76 -18.22 -2.67
N GLU A 79 7.07 -18.27 -2.37
CA GLU A 79 7.73 -17.24 -1.55
C GLU A 79 7.67 -15.86 -2.20
N PHE A 80 7.90 -15.78 -3.51
CA PHE A 80 7.80 -14.53 -4.26
C PHE A 80 6.39 -13.94 -4.18
N LEU A 81 5.36 -14.73 -4.46
CA LEU A 81 3.97 -14.26 -4.42
C LEU A 81 3.55 -13.82 -3.01
N LYS A 82 3.96 -14.56 -1.97
CA LYS A 82 3.77 -14.16 -0.58
C LYS A 82 4.43 -12.81 -0.30
N THR A 83 5.69 -12.65 -0.69
CA THR A 83 6.45 -11.41 -0.49
C THR A 83 5.81 -10.23 -1.21
N ILE A 84 5.36 -10.42 -2.46
CA ILE A 84 4.63 -9.38 -3.21
C ILE A 84 3.33 -8.99 -2.48
N ALA A 85 2.57 -9.95 -1.98
CA ALA A 85 1.31 -9.69 -1.30
C ALA A 85 1.47 -9.01 0.08
N THR A 86 2.59 -9.22 0.77
CA THR A 86 2.84 -8.64 2.09
C THR A 86 3.63 -7.34 2.01
N ASP A 87 4.80 -7.37 1.38
CA ASP A 87 5.81 -6.32 1.50
C ASP A 87 5.59 -5.21 0.45
N TYR A 88 5.00 -5.57 -0.69
CA TYR A 88 4.64 -4.64 -1.77
C TYR A 88 3.15 -4.26 -1.77
N SER A 89 2.47 -4.51 -0.65
CA SER A 89 1.12 -4.06 -0.40
C SER A 89 1.06 -2.55 -0.10
N VAL A 90 -0.03 -2.10 0.51
CA VAL A 90 -0.20 -0.73 0.96
C VAL A 90 0.73 -0.41 2.13
N ASN A 91 1.24 0.82 2.19
CA ASN A 91 1.99 1.28 3.36
C ASN A 91 1.02 1.63 4.50
N HIS A 92 0.73 0.66 5.36
CA HIS A 92 -0.22 0.82 6.46
C HIS A 92 0.12 1.97 7.42
N GLY A 93 1.40 2.30 7.61
CA GLY A 93 1.81 3.43 8.45
C GLY A 93 1.43 4.77 7.85
N VAL A 94 1.68 4.96 6.55
CA VAL A 94 1.31 6.19 5.82
C VAL A 94 -0.22 6.30 5.71
N VAL A 95 -0.91 5.19 5.44
CA VAL A 95 -2.39 5.14 5.39
C VAL A 95 -2.98 5.59 6.72
N ALA A 96 -2.56 4.99 7.84
CA ALA A 96 -3.07 5.35 9.16
C ALA A 96 -2.84 6.83 9.49
N ASN A 97 -1.68 7.38 9.13
CA ASN A 97 -1.37 8.78 9.35
C ASN A 97 -2.28 9.74 8.55
N ILE A 98 -2.53 9.44 7.27
CA ILE A 98 -3.43 10.25 6.44
C ILE A 98 -4.88 10.11 6.89
N SER A 99 -5.31 8.90 7.27
CA SER A 99 -6.65 8.68 7.82
C SER A 99 -6.89 9.48 9.10
N LYS A 100 -5.90 9.57 10.00
CA LYS A 100 -5.99 10.40 11.20
C LYS A 100 -6.17 11.88 10.86
N GLN A 101 -5.36 12.39 9.92
CA GLN A 101 -5.50 13.78 9.44
C GLN A 101 -6.90 14.05 8.87
N LEU A 102 -7.46 13.10 8.13
CA LEU A 102 -8.78 13.23 7.54
C LEU A 102 -9.89 13.32 8.60
N VAL A 103 -9.78 12.56 9.69
CA VAL A 103 -10.73 12.61 10.81
C VAL A 103 -10.66 13.95 11.56
N GLU A 104 -9.49 14.56 11.62
CA GLU A 104 -9.26 15.84 12.29
C GLU A 104 -9.67 17.06 11.44
N MET A 105 -9.92 16.87 10.14
CA MET A 105 -10.36 17.94 9.24
C MET A 105 -11.85 18.24 9.44
N ASP A 106 -12.18 19.53 9.59
CA ASP A 106 -13.55 20.00 9.60
C ASP A 106 -14.06 20.18 8.14
N PRO A 107 -15.09 19.43 7.70
CA PRO A 107 -15.61 19.53 6.34
C PRO A 107 -16.12 20.93 5.96
N SER A 108 -16.57 21.71 6.94
CA SER A 108 -17.13 23.05 6.71
C SER A 108 -16.08 24.11 6.36
N THR A 109 -14.83 23.89 6.77
CA THR A 109 -13.71 24.82 6.55
C THR A 109 -12.65 24.25 5.60
N SER A 110 -12.58 22.92 5.46
CA SER A 110 -11.50 22.23 4.75
C SER A 110 -11.75 22.03 3.25
N GLY A 111 -12.97 22.29 2.76
CA GLY A 111 -13.34 22.40 1.34
C GLY A 111 -12.48 21.58 0.36
N GLY A 112 -11.71 22.27 -0.50
CA GLY A 112 -10.87 21.63 -1.52
C GLY A 112 -9.64 20.89 -0.97
N THR A 113 -9.19 21.16 0.25
CA THR A 113 -8.09 20.43 0.91
C THR A 113 -8.55 19.07 1.40
N LEU A 114 -9.80 18.96 1.87
CA LEU A 114 -10.43 17.68 2.23
C LEU A 114 -10.43 16.73 1.02
N LEU A 115 -10.96 17.19 -0.12
CA LEU A 115 -11.01 16.40 -1.36
C LEU A 115 -9.62 15.95 -1.83
N LYS A 116 -8.60 16.82 -1.75
CA LYS A 116 -7.21 16.47 -2.09
C LYS A 116 -6.65 15.39 -1.15
N THR A 117 -7.03 15.44 0.13
CA THR A 117 -6.57 14.49 1.13
C THR A 117 -7.26 13.13 0.98
N GLU A 118 -8.56 13.13 0.68
CA GLU A 118 -9.31 11.93 0.30
C GLU A 118 -8.74 11.27 -0.95
N GLU A 119 -8.46 12.06 -1.99
CA GLU A 119 -7.85 11.57 -3.22
C GLU A 119 -6.46 10.98 -2.96
N LYS A 120 -5.65 11.64 -2.13
CA LYS A 120 -4.35 11.11 -1.69
C LYS A 120 -4.50 9.78 -0.94
N LEU A 121 -5.48 9.68 -0.04
CA LEU A 121 -5.77 8.44 0.68
C LEU A 121 -6.18 7.32 -0.29
N ARG A 122 -7.04 7.64 -1.28
CA ARG A 122 -7.47 6.71 -2.33
C ARG A 122 -6.28 6.14 -3.11
N GLU A 123 -5.32 6.98 -3.48
CA GLU A 123 -4.10 6.53 -4.18
C GLU A 123 -3.17 5.71 -3.27
N LEU A 124 -3.06 6.04 -1.98
CA LEU A 124 -2.24 5.29 -1.01
C LEU A 124 -2.82 3.93 -0.65
N LEU A 125 -4.14 3.76 -0.76
CA LEU A 125 -4.83 2.49 -0.54
C LEU A 125 -4.69 1.52 -1.73
N LYS A 126 -4.13 1.97 -2.85
CA LYS A 126 -3.78 1.06 -3.95
C LYS A 126 -2.46 0.35 -3.60
N PRO A 127 -2.44 -0.99 -3.56
CA PRO A 127 -1.20 -1.71 -3.31
C PRO A 127 -0.20 -1.48 -4.45
N GLN A 128 1.09 -1.44 -4.12
CA GLN A 128 2.14 -1.09 -5.09
C GLN A 128 2.22 -2.10 -6.23
N TYR A 129 2.02 -3.39 -5.91
CA TYR A 129 2.01 -4.46 -6.90
C TYR A 129 0.89 -4.31 -7.95
N ALA A 130 -0.20 -3.59 -7.68
CA ALA A 130 -1.30 -3.42 -8.64
C ALA A 130 -0.84 -2.71 -9.92
N TRP A 131 0.08 -1.76 -9.80
CA TRP A 131 0.63 -1.05 -10.95
C TRP A 131 1.41 -1.99 -11.87
N ILE A 132 2.20 -2.90 -11.28
CA ILE A 132 2.95 -3.92 -12.03
C ILE A 132 1.98 -4.81 -12.80
N PHE A 133 0.98 -5.40 -12.14
CA PHE A 133 0.04 -6.30 -12.81
C PHE A 133 -0.80 -5.61 -13.87
N THR A 134 -1.15 -4.33 -13.68
CA THR A 134 -1.86 -3.54 -14.70
C THR A 134 -1.03 -3.35 -15.96
N HIS A 135 0.29 -3.21 -15.85
CA HIS A 135 1.16 -3.12 -17.03
C HIS A 135 1.49 -4.51 -17.57
N LEU A 136 1.60 -5.51 -16.70
CA LEU A 136 1.83 -6.89 -17.09
C LEU A 136 0.68 -7.47 -17.91
N SER A 137 -0.56 -7.07 -17.66
CA SER A 137 -1.71 -7.52 -18.45
C SER A 137 -1.76 -6.92 -19.87
N ARG A 138 -0.87 -5.99 -20.19
CA ARG A 138 -0.83 -5.27 -21.47
C ARG A 138 0.36 -5.67 -22.34
N ILE A 139 1.31 -6.43 -21.78
CA ILE A 139 2.39 -7.01 -22.57
C ILE A 139 1.87 -8.27 -23.26
N ASP A 140 2.24 -8.47 -24.52
CA ASP A 140 1.91 -9.70 -25.25
C ASP A 140 2.58 -10.91 -24.57
N GLY A 141 1.79 -11.95 -24.27
CA GLY A 141 2.23 -13.17 -23.59
C GLY A 141 1.09 -14.13 -23.29
#